data_AF-A0A7V5K5E5-F1
#
_entry.id   AF-A0A7V5K5E5-F1
#
_cell.length_a   1.000
_cell.length_b   1.000
_cell.length_c   1.000
_cell.angle_alpha   90.00
_cell.angle_beta   90.00
_cell.angle_gamma   90.00
#
_symmetry.space_group_name_H-M   'P 1'
#
loop_
_entity.id
_entity.type
_entity.pdbx_description
1 polymer ?
#
loop_
_entity_poly.entity_id
_entity_poly.type
_entity_poly.pdbx_seq_one_letter_code
_entity_poly.pdbx_strand_id
1 'polypeptide(L)'
;AIITSILFRATPEEVKFLMVDPKRLELSVYRDIPHLLHPVVVEPKKAAVALGWAVREMERRYKWMERVGVRNIDRYNARMAKGAIPAQASEASEEEPLPQRLPYIVVVIDELSDLMVVASREVEEAVLRLAQMARAAGIHLVVATQRPSVDVLTGTIKINLPVRIAFQVTSKFDSRTILDTQGAEHLLGSGDMLFLPPGTAGLQRIHGAYVSEGEVRRVVDFLKQQARPRYDPTVLQAPSSDLEEDEEAELDEKYQEAVALARRLRQVSISSIQRHLRIGYNRAARIIERMEAEGIVGPADGSKPREVLVRSVES
;
A
#
# COMPACT_ATOMS: atom_id res chain seq x y z
N ALA A 1 13.91 18.05 -1.32
CA ALA A 1 13.30 19.16 -2.10
C ALA A 1 11.77 19.04 -2.20
N ILE A 2 11.20 18.00 -2.82
CA ILE A 2 9.74 17.89 -3.06
C ILE A 2 8.92 18.04 -1.76
N ILE A 3 9.22 17.24 -0.73
CA ILE A 3 8.52 17.29 0.57
C ILE A 3 8.66 18.68 1.20
N THR A 4 9.87 19.22 1.26
CA THR A 4 10.16 20.56 1.78
C THR A 4 9.33 21.64 1.08
N SER A 5 9.24 21.61 -0.26
CA SER A 5 8.43 22.58 -1.01
C SER A 5 6.96 22.58 -0.61
N ILE A 6 6.40 21.42 -0.27
CA ILE A 6 5.02 21.29 0.24
C ILE A 6 4.92 21.86 1.64
N LEU A 7 5.85 21.48 2.54
CA LEU A 7 5.87 21.91 3.94
C LEU A 7 6.00 23.44 4.09
N PHE A 8 6.65 24.11 3.15
CA PHE A 8 6.75 25.58 3.13
C PHE A 8 5.46 26.30 2.70
N ARG A 9 4.49 25.59 2.11
CA ARG A 9 3.31 26.20 1.48
C ARG A 9 1.99 25.69 2.03
N ALA A 10 1.97 24.52 2.65
CA ALA A 10 0.75 23.87 3.09
C ALA A 10 0.75 23.61 4.59
N THR A 11 -0.36 23.93 5.24
CA THR A 11 -0.63 23.56 6.62
C THR A 11 -1.03 22.09 6.76
N PRO A 12 -0.99 21.51 7.97
CA PRO A 12 -1.45 20.14 8.21
C PRO A 12 -2.93 19.89 7.88
N GLU A 13 -3.76 20.93 7.85
CA GLU A 13 -5.18 20.83 7.46
C GLU A 13 -5.38 20.79 5.94
N GLU A 14 -4.35 21.21 5.18
CA GLU A 14 -4.39 21.28 3.72
C GLU A 14 -3.72 20.06 3.09
N VAL A 15 -2.59 19.63 3.65
CA VAL A 15 -1.85 18.47 3.15
C VAL A 15 -1.45 17.56 4.30
N LYS A 16 -1.67 16.27 4.08
CA LYS A 16 -1.29 15.18 4.95
C LYS A 16 -0.37 14.21 4.22
N PHE A 17 0.59 13.62 4.93
CA PHE A 17 1.54 12.65 4.38
C PHE A 17 1.30 11.25 4.95
N LEU A 18 1.42 10.26 4.07
CA LEU A 18 1.63 8.86 4.42
C LEU A 18 3.01 8.46 3.87
N MET A 19 3.96 8.20 4.76
CA MET A 19 5.35 7.95 4.38
C MET A 19 5.74 6.49 4.61
N VAL A 20 6.35 5.87 3.60
CA VAL A 20 6.85 4.50 3.62
C VAL A 20 8.36 4.51 3.36
N ASP A 21 9.13 4.06 4.35
CA ASP A 21 10.60 4.03 4.35
C ASP A 21 11.08 2.72 4.97
N PRO A 22 11.20 1.65 4.16
CA PRO A 22 11.56 0.33 4.67
C PRO A 22 13.00 0.25 5.19
N LYS A 23 13.88 1.17 4.79
CA LYS A 23 15.29 1.20 5.18
C LYS A 23 15.54 2.05 6.42
N ARG A 24 14.59 2.90 6.84
CA ARG A 24 14.69 3.87 7.95
C ARG A 24 15.78 4.93 7.74
N LEU A 25 16.07 5.29 6.50
CA LEU A 25 17.17 6.18 6.17
C LEU A 25 16.65 7.56 5.78
N GLU A 26 15.79 7.63 4.77
CA GLU A 26 15.50 8.89 4.07
C GLU A 26 14.32 9.65 4.68
N LEU A 27 13.21 8.97 5.01
CA LEU A 27 11.99 9.63 5.49
C LEU A 27 11.89 9.69 7.00
N SER A 28 12.71 8.92 7.72
CA SER A 28 12.71 8.88 9.18
C SER A 28 12.99 10.25 9.84
N VAL A 29 13.67 11.16 9.15
CA VAL A 29 13.86 12.55 9.61
C VAL A 29 12.55 13.33 9.80
N TYR A 30 11.50 12.98 9.05
CA TYR A 30 10.19 13.64 9.12
C TYR A 30 9.27 13.09 10.21
N ARG A 31 9.74 12.15 11.05
CA ARG A 31 8.93 11.58 12.13
C ARG A 31 8.30 12.69 12.99
N ASP A 32 7.05 12.52 13.37
CA ASP A 32 6.28 13.40 14.25
C ASP A 32 6.02 14.83 13.74
N ILE A 33 6.18 15.12 12.43
CA ILE A 33 5.64 16.37 11.89
C ILE A 33 4.10 16.33 11.92
N PRO A 34 3.42 17.48 12.14
CA PRO A 34 1.96 17.52 12.25
C PRO A 34 1.22 17.09 10.97
N HIS A 35 1.90 17.09 9.83
CA HIS A 35 1.38 16.64 8.54
C HIS A 35 1.27 15.11 8.42
N LEU A 36 1.91 14.30 9.27
CA LEU A 36 1.83 12.84 9.15
C LEU A 36 0.45 12.29 9.57
N LEU A 37 -0.10 11.38 8.76
CA LEU A 37 -1.31 10.60 9.07
C LEU A 37 -1.02 9.43 10.00
N HIS A 38 0.19 8.89 9.92
CA HIS A 38 0.63 7.74 10.70
C HIS A 38 2.14 7.86 10.86
N PRO A 39 2.75 7.27 11.92
CA PRO A 39 4.19 7.10 11.98
C PRO A 39 4.76 6.52 10.68
N VAL A 40 5.98 6.93 10.31
CA VAL A 40 6.65 6.44 9.09
C VAL A 40 6.62 4.91 9.06
N VAL A 41 6.02 4.35 8.02
CA VAL A 41 5.81 2.91 7.89
C VAL A 41 7.10 2.28 7.40
N VAL A 42 7.66 1.37 8.19
CA VAL A 42 8.93 0.71 7.87
C VAL A 42 8.69 -0.71 7.36
N GLU A 43 7.78 -1.45 7.99
CA GLU A 43 7.62 -2.87 7.65
C GLU A 43 6.91 -3.02 6.29
N PRO A 44 7.49 -3.73 5.30
CA PRO A 44 6.89 -3.84 3.96
C PRO A 44 5.45 -4.38 3.97
N LYS A 45 5.14 -5.36 4.84
CA LYS A 45 3.77 -5.88 5.00
C LYS A 45 2.80 -4.80 5.49
N LYS A 46 3.23 -3.96 6.44
CA LYS A 46 2.42 -2.84 6.94
C LYS A 46 2.27 -1.74 5.89
N ALA A 47 3.26 -1.56 5.02
CA ALA A 47 3.16 -0.64 3.90
C ALA A 47 2.06 -1.05 2.92
N ALA A 48 1.94 -2.35 2.59
CA ALA A 48 0.83 -2.85 1.77
C ALA A 48 -0.54 -2.54 2.41
N VAL A 49 -0.68 -2.76 3.73
CA VAL A 49 -1.90 -2.40 4.48
C VAL A 49 -2.19 -0.90 4.41
N ALA A 50 -1.17 -0.06 4.57
CA ALA A 50 -1.30 1.39 4.50
C ALA A 50 -1.69 1.89 3.09
N LEU A 51 -1.19 1.26 2.03
CA LEU A 51 -1.60 1.54 0.66
C LEU A 51 -3.06 1.10 0.42
N GLY A 52 -3.46 -0.05 0.94
CA GLY A 52 -4.85 -0.49 0.95
C GLY A 52 -5.78 0.49 1.70
N TRP A 53 -5.32 1.06 2.82
CA TRP A 53 -6.04 2.13 3.50
C TRP A 53 -6.21 3.37 2.61
N ALA A 54 -5.17 3.79 1.89
CA ALA A 54 -5.27 4.93 0.99
C ALA A 54 -6.30 4.70 -0.14
N VAL A 55 -6.44 3.46 -0.63
CA VAL A 55 -7.50 3.07 -1.56
C VAL A 55 -8.88 3.20 -0.91
N ARG A 56 -9.07 2.68 0.30
CA ARG A 56 -10.35 2.80 1.02
C ARG A 56 -10.72 4.26 1.32
N GLU A 57 -9.74 5.08 1.70
CA GLU A 57 -9.94 6.51 1.93
C GLU A 57 -10.31 7.24 0.63
N MET A 58 -9.72 6.86 -0.52
CA MET A 58 -10.15 7.36 -1.83
C MET A 58 -11.63 7.06 -2.09
N GLU A 59 -12.06 5.81 -1.89
CA GLU A 59 -13.45 5.38 -2.08
C GLU A 59 -14.41 6.10 -1.13
N ARG A 60 -14.03 6.24 0.14
CA ARG A 60 -14.78 6.99 1.16
C ARG A 60 -14.97 8.45 0.78
N ARG A 61 -13.93 9.09 0.26
CA ARG A 61 -14.02 10.47 -0.27
C ARG A 61 -14.95 10.58 -1.46
N TYR A 62 -14.99 9.59 -2.35
CA TYR A 62 -15.96 9.58 -3.44
C TYR A 62 -17.40 9.55 -2.94
N LYS A 63 -17.71 8.72 -1.93
CA LYS A 63 -19.04 8.69 -1.30
C LYS A 63 -19.41 10.06 -0.70
N TRP A 64 -18.50 10.72 0.01
CA TRP A 64 -18.75 12.06 0.54
C TRP A 64 -18.96 13.11 -0.56
N MET A 65 -18.17 13.05 -1.63
CA MET A 65 -18.31 13.95 -2.78
C MET A 65 -19.64 13.75 -3.50
N GLU A 66 -20.10 12.51 -3.66
CA GLU A 66 -21.40 12.16 -4.24
C GLU A 66 -22.55 12.74 -3.41
N ARG A 67 -22.55 12.54 -2.09
CA ARG A 67 -23.54 13.12 -1.17
C ARG A 67 -23.63 14.63 -1.25
N VAL A 68 -22.49 15.30 -1.40
CA VAL A 68 -22.41 16.76 -1.53
C VAL A 68 -22.69 17.23 -2.98
N GLY A 69 -22.77 16.32 -3.95
CA GLY A 69 -23.04 16.61 -5.36
C GLY A 69 -21.87 17.30 -6.06
N VAL A 70 -20.63 16.93 -5.72
CA VAL A 70 -19.39 17.49 -6.29
C VAL A 70 -18.52 16.38 -6.90
N ARG A 71 -17.59 16.77 -7.79
CA ARG A 71 -16.77 15.81 -8.54
C ARG A 71 -15.31 15.75 -8.11
N ASN A 72 -14.86 16.66 -7.24
CA ASN A 72 -13.48 16.70 -6.78
C ASN A 72 -13.36 17.38 -5.41
N ILE A 73 -12.22 17.15 -4.75
CA ILE A 73 -11.88 17.67 -3.43
C ILE A 73 -11.92 19.20 -3.34
N ASP A 74 -11.50 19.91 -4.39
CA ASP A 74 -11.53 21.38 -4.43
C ASP A 74 -12.96 21.91 -4.27
N ARG A 75 -13.89 21.35 -5.06
CA ARG A 75 -15.30 21.72 -5.02
C ARG A 75 -15.95 21.28 -3.71
N TYR A 76 -15.55 20.12 -3.17
CA TYR A 76 -15.98 19.66 -1.87
C TYR A 76 -15.62 20.68 -0.78
N ASN A 77 -14.33 21.00 -0.64
CA ASN A 77 -13.82 21.93 0.36
C ASN A 77 -14.43 23.33 0.20
N ALA A 78 -14.56 23.83 -1.04
CA ALA A 78 -15.17 25.13 -1.31
C ALA A 78 -16.67 25.17 -0.93
N ARG A 79 -17.39 24.05 -1.06
CA ARG A 79 -18.81 23.95 -0.72
C ARG A 79 -19.02 23.82 0.79
N MET A 80 -18.20 22.99 1.46
CA MET A 80 -18.22 22.85 2.92
C MET A 80 -17.86 24.15 3.64
N ALA A 81 -16.86 24.89 3.15
CA ALA A 81 -16.47 26.18 3.71
C ALA A 81 -17.58 27.25 3.64
N LYS A 82 -18.52 27.12 2.69
CA LYS A 82 -19.69 28.01 2.55
C LYS A 82 -20.91 27.54 3.35
N GLY A 83 -20.82 26.41 4.06
CA GLY A 83 -21.96 25.78 4.73
C GLY A 83 -23.05 25.29 3.76
N ALA A 84 -22.73 25.15 2.47
CA ALA A 84 -23.70 24.87 1.42
C ALA A 84 -23.95 23.35 1.22
N ILE A 85 -24.26 22.67 2.32
CA ILE A 85 -24.54 21.23 2.34
C ILE A 85 -26.00 21.01 1.94
N PRO A 86 -26.31 20.13 0.97
CA PRO A 86 -27.70 19.78 0.66
C PRO A 86 -28.42 19.25 1.90
N ALA A 87 -29.66 19.68 2.15
CA ALA A 87 -30.44 19.21 3.32
C ALA A 87 -30.51 17.67 3.38
N GLN A 88 -30.71 17.02 2.22
CA GLN A 88 -30.73 15.56 2.09
C GLN A 88 -29.40 14.87 2.48
N ALA A 89 -28.27 15.56 2.32
CA ALA A 89 -26.95 15.02 2.70
C ALA A 89 -26.70 15.10 4.22
N SER A 90 -27.44 15.99 4.91
CA SER A 90 -27.39 16.19 6.36
C SER A 90 -28.34 15.27 7.14
N GLU A 91 -29.34 14.69 6.48
CA GLU A 91 -30.39 13.86 7.10
C GLU A 91 -30.11 12.35 7.04
N ALA A 92 -29.01 11.91 6.41
CA ALA A 92 -28.62 10.50 6.36
C ALA A 92 -28.12 10.02 7.74
N SER A 93 -29.04 9.58 8.59
CA SER A 93 -28.80 9.24 10.00
C SER A 93 -27.98 7.96 10.24
N GLU A 94 -27.80 7.11 9.23
CA GLU A 94 -27.02 5.86 9.32
C GLU A 94 -25.64 5.96 8.68
N GLU A 95 -25.32 7.07 8.01
CA GLU A 95 -24.04 7.24 7.34
C GLU A 95 -23.04 8.07 8.14
N GLU A 96 -21.77 7.85 7.84
CA GLU A 96 -20.67 8.59 8.46
C GLU A 96 -20.80 10.11 8.29
N PRO A 97 -20.48 10.92 9.32
CA PRO A 97 -20.57 12.37 9.24
C PRO A 97 -19.64 12.95 8.17
N LEU A 98 -20.15 13.97 7.45
CA LEU A 98 -19.37 14.67 6.43
C LEU A 98 -18.24 15.49 7.07
N PRO A 99 -16.96 15.25 6.72
CA PRO A 99 -15.86 16.05 7.24
C PRO A 99 -15.93 17.49 6.76
N GLN A 100 -15.69 18.45 7.66
CA GLN A 100 -15.74 19.88 7.31
C GLN A 100 -14.72 20.29 6.24
N ARG A 101 -13.58 19.59 6.17
CA ARG A 101 -12.54 19.79 5.17
C ARG A 101 -11.79 18.49 4.94
N LEU A 102 -11.43 18.25 3.69
CA LEU A 102 -10.57 17.15 3.27
C LEU A 102 -9.17 17.68 2.95
N PRO A 103 -8.11 17.25 3.63
CA PRO A 103 -6.75 17.54 3.22
C PRO A 103 -6.40 16.73 1.98
N TYR A 104 -5.52 17.25 1.12
CA TYR A 104 -4.83 16.40 0.16
C TYR A 104 -3.96 15.40 0.90
N ILE A 105 -3.87 14.18 0.36
CA ILE A 105 -2.98 13.15 0.90
C ILE A 105 -1.86 12.91 -0.11
N VAL A 106 -0.62 13.01 0.33
CA VAL A 106 0.55 12.64 -0.46
C VAL A 106 1.16 11.38 0.14
N VAL A 107 1.06 10.28 -0.59
CA VAL A 107 1.67 9.01 -0.23
C VAL A 107 3.07 8.97 -0.84
N VAL A 108 4.09 8.86 0.00
CA VAL A 108 5.50 8.84 -0.40
C VAL A 108 6.08 7.47 -0.11
N ILE A 109 6.56 6.79 -1.15
CA ILE A 109 7.24 5.50 -1.06
C ILE A 109 8.70 5.72 -1.46
N ASP A 110 9.62 5.57 -0.52
CA ASP A 110 11.05 5.81 -0.75
C ASP A 110 11.69 4.73 -1.64
N GLU A 111 11.30 3.47 -1.44
CA GLU A 111 11.84 2.34 -2.19
C GLU A 111 10.73 1.33 -2.50
N LEU A 112 10.13 1.45 -3.68
CA LEU A 112 9.08 0.53 -4.14
C LEU A 112 9.57 -0.91 -4.21
N SER A 113 10.82 -1.13 -4.62
CA SER A 113 11.35 -2.47 -4.86
C SER A 113 11.36 -3.34 -3.60
N ASP A 114 11.57 -2.75 -2.43
CA ASP A 114 11.52 -3.47 -1.15
C ASP A 114 10.10 -3.93 -0.80
N LEU A 115 9.07 -3.21 -1.26
CA LEU A 115 7.68 -3.61 -1.08
C LEU A 115 7.30 -4.75 -2.03
N MET A 116 7.74 -4.65 -3.29
CA MET A 116 7.43 -5.65 -4.33
C MET A 116 7.99 -7.03 -4.01
N VAL A 117 9.12 -7.14 -3.31
CA VAL A 117 9.68 -8.44 -2.91
C VAL A 117 8.80 -9.16 -1.87
N VAL A 118 8.05 -8.42 -1.05
CA VAL A 118 7.31 -8.97 0.09
C VAL A 118 5.82 -9.12 -0.20
N ALA A 119 5.22 -8.17 -0.93
CA ALA A 119 3.78 -8.07 -1.15
C ALA A 119 3.49 -7.45 -2.54
N SER A 120 4.08 -8.01 -3.61
CA SER A 120 3.98 -7.47 -4.98
C SER A 120 2.54 -7.27 -5.43
N ARG A 121 1.68 -8.27 -5.22
CA ARG A 121 0.29 -8.25 -5.70
C ARG A 121 -0.50 -7.11 -5.05
N GLU A 122 -0.48 -7.04 -3.72
CA GLU A 122 -1.24 -6.05 -2.95
C GLU A 122 -0.73 -4.63 -3.21
N VAL A 123 0.59 -4.46 -3.32
CA VAL A 123 1.22 -3.17 -3.62
C VAL A 123 0.91 -2.72 -5.03
N GLU A 124 1.05 -3.59 -6.03
CA GLU A 124 0.75 -3.25 -7.43
C GLU A 124 -0.73 -2.90 -7.62
N GLU A 125 -1.65 -3.68 -7.04
CA GLU A 125 -3.08 -3.36 -7.10
C GLU A 125 -3.40 -2.00 -6.46
N ALA A 126 -2.87 -1.73 -5.27
CA ALA A 126 -3.12 -0.46 -4.60
C ALA A 126 -2.54 0.73 -5.37
N VAL A 127 -1.31 0.61 -5.88
CA VAL A 127 -0.68 1.64 -6.72
C VAL A 127 -1.50 1.87 -7.99
N LEU A 128 -1.98 0.81 -8.64
CA LEU A 128 -2.80 0.90 -9.85
C LEU A 128 -4.11 1.64 -9.59
N ARG A 129 -4.88 1.21 -8.59
CA ARG A 129 -6.16 1.83 -8.22
C ARG A 129 -5.98 3.31 -7.88
N LEU A 130 -4.97 3.64 -7.07
CA LEU A 130 -4.69 5.02 -6.68
C LEU A 130 -4.28 5.87 -7.89
N ALA A 131 -3.38 5.37 -8.74
CA ALA A 131 -2.91 6.11 -9.90
C ALA A 131 -4.05 6.40 -10.90
N GLN A 132 -5.03 5.50 -11.04
CA GLN A 132 -6.16 5.67 -11.94
C GLN A 132 -7.22 6.63 -11.42
N MET A 133 -7.59 6.50 -10.14
CA MET A 133 -8.83 7.10 -9.63
C MET A 133 -8.61 8.18 -8.58
N ALA A 134 -7.42 8.32 -7.99
CA ALA A 134 -7.28 9.12 -6.78
C ALA A 134 -7.17 10.64 -7.00
N ARG A 135 -6.93 11.08 -8.25
CA ARG A 135 -6.76 12.51 -8.60
C ARG A 135 -7.89 13.39 -8.10
N ALA A 136 -9.15 12.99 -8.31
CA ALA A 136 -10.30 13.81 -7.91
C ALA A 136 -10.55 13.76 -6.40
N ALA A 137 -10.20 12.64 -5.74
CA ALA A 137 -10.23 12.47 -4.29
C ALA A 137 -9.09 13.22 -3.56
N GLY A 138 -8.14 13.80 -4.30
CA GLY A 138 -7.03 14.55 -3.74
C GLY A 138 -5.96 13.68 -3.06
N ILE A 139 -5.78 12.45 -3.52
CA ILE A 139 -4.69 11.58 -3.06
C ILE A 139 -3.68 11.43 -4.21
N HIS A 140 -2.40 11.64 -3.90
CA HIS A 140 -1.31 11.67 -4.86
C HIS A 140 -0.18 10.74 -4.44
N LEU A 141 0.39 10.03 -5.40
CA LEU A 141 1.51 9.12 -5.17
C LEU A 141 2.84 9.78 -5.58
N VAL A 142 3.86 9.62 -4.73
CA VAL A 142 5.26 9.86 -5.05
C VAL A 142 6.00 8.56 -4.79
N VAL A 143 6.46 7.91 -5.85
CA VAL A 143 7.09 6.59 -5.78
C VAL A 143 8.53 6.72 -6.25
N ALA A 144 9.47 6.29 -5.41
CA ALA A 144 10.88 6.23 -5.71
C ALA A 144 11.39 4.78 -5.68
N THR A 145 12.47 4.54 -6.42
CA THR A 145 13.19 3.27 -6.44
C THR A 145 14.62 3.51 -6.88
N GLN A 146 15.57 2.81 -6.27
CA GLN A 146 16.96 2.75 -6.73
C GLN A 146 17.19 1.57 -7.70
N ARG A 147 16.22 0.66 -7.82
CA ARG A 147 16.26 -0.54 -8.66
C ARG A 147 15.22 -0.41 -9.78
N PRO A 148 15.55 0.28 -10.90
CA PRO A 148 14.65 0.46 -12.03
C PRO A 148 14.63 -0.79 -12.92
N SER A 149 14.16 -1.92 -12.38
CA SER A 149 13.94 -3.16 -13.14
C SER A 149 12.49 -3.29 -13.60
N VAL A 150 12.27 -4.12 -14.63
CA VAL A 150 10.92 -4.40 -15.17
C VAL A 150 10.04 -5.10 -14.13
N ASP A 151 10.62 -5.87 -13.22
CA ASP A 151 9.90 -6.56 -12.14
C ASP A 151 9.39 -5.58 -11.07
N VAL A 152 10.02 -4.41 -10.93
CA VAL A 152 9.61 -3.36 -9.99
C VAL A 152 8.71 -2.34 -10.67
N LEU A 153 9.08 -1.91 -11.88
CA LEU A 153 8.33 -0.96 -12.71
C LEU A 153 7.63 -1.72 -13.85
N THR A 154 6.60 -2.49 -13.47
CA THR A 154 5.79 -3.27 -14.41
C THR A 154 5.14 -2.36 -15.46
N GLY A 155 4.79 -2.92 -16.62
CA GLY A 155 4.10 -2.17 -17.67
C GLY A 155 2.81 -1.51 -17.16
N THR A 156 2.08 -2.20 -16.29
CA THR A 156 0.86 -1.72 -15.63
C THR A 156 1.12 -0.48 -14.78
N ILE A 157 2.15 -0.50 -13.93
CA ILE A 157 2.54 0.66 -13.12
C ILE A 157 2.94 1.83 -14.02
N LYS A 158 3.78 1.58 -15.04
CA LYS A 158 4.25 2.64 -15.94
C LYS A 158 3.11 3.36 -16.64
N ILE A 159 2.12 2.64 -17.18
CA ILE A 159 0.99 3.25 -17.91
C ILE A 159 0.20 4.22 -17.01
N ASN A 160 0.10 3.94 -15.71
CA ASN A 160 -0.71 4.73 -14.78
C ASN A 160 0.10 5.83 -14.05
N LEU A 161 1.43 5.82 -14.15
CA LEU A 161 2.32 6.88 -13.65
C LEU A 161 2.99 7.61 -14.84
N PRO A 162 2.28 8.56 -15.48
CA PRO A 162 2.77 9.23 -16.70
C PRO A 162 3.83 10.31 -16.43
N VAL A 163 3.91 10.81 -15.18
CA VAL A 163 4.90 11.81 -14.77
C VAL A 163 6.10 11.09 -14.21
N ARG A 164 7.29 11.31 -14.79
CA ARG A 164 8.49 10.56 -14.41
C ARG A 164 9.70 11.45 -14.27
N ILE A 165 10.53 11.13 -13.29
CA ILE A 165 11.82 11.77 -13.05
C ILE A 165 12.86 10.66 -13.01
N ALA A 166 13.92 10.80 -13.81
CA ALA A 166 15.09 9.94 -13.71
C ALA A 166 16.30 10.78 -13.32
N PHE A 167 16.94 10.41 -12.22
CA PHE A 167 18.31 10.85 -11.92
C PHE A 167 19.30 9.99 -12.71
N GLN A 168 20.60 10.24 -12.51
CA GLN A 168 21.65 9.44 -13.13
C GLN A 168 21.45 7.95 -12.84
N VAL A 169 21.42 7.14 -13.91
CA VAL A 169 21.39 5.68 -13.87
C VAL A 169 22.64 5.11 -14.51
N THR A 170 22.92 3.83 -14.27
CA THR A 170 24.16 3.19 -14.73
C THR A 170 24.09 2.77 -16.19
N SER A 171 22.89 2.46 -16.71
CA SER A 171 22.74 1.88 -18.05
C SER A 171 21.61 2.50 -18.88
N LYS A 172 21.75 2.35 -20.20
CA LYS A 172 20.71 2.65 -21.20
C LYS A 172 19.42 1.84 -20.97
N PHE A 173 19.56 0.64 -20.40
CA PHE A 173 18.42 -0.21 -20.09
C PHE A 173 17.60 0.41 -18.95
N ASP A 174 18.25 0.82 -17.87
CA ASP A 174 17.60 1.47 -16.72
C ASP A 174 16.93 2.79 -17.12
N SER A 175 17.57 3.59 -17.97
CA SER A 175 16.95 4.82 -18.50
C SER A 175 15.65 4.50 -19.24
N ARG A 176 15.64 3.47 -20.09
CA ARG A 176 14.44 3.03 -20.81
C ARG A 176 13.38 2.46 -19.88
N THR A 177 13.77 1.75 -18.81
CA THR A 177 12.80 1.25 -17.84
C THR A 177 12.02 2.38 -17.19
N ILE A 178 12.69 3.51 -16.86
CA ILE A 178 12.04 4.66 -16.22
C ILE A 178 11.34 5.57 -17.24
N LEU A 179 12.02 5.98 -18.31
CA LEU A 179 11.58 7.06 -19.19
C LEU A 179 10.99 6.58 -20.53
N ASP A 180 11.01 5.28 -20.80
CA ASP A 180 10.76 4.68 -22.13
C ASP A 180 11.73 5.17 -23.23
N THR A 181 12.80 5.89 -22.85
CA THR A 181 13.85 6.39 -23.73
C THR A 181 15.21 6.45 -23.03
N GLN A 182 16.28 6.63 -23.80
CA GLN A 182 17.65 6.80 -23.32
C GLN A 182 17.92 8.25 -22.91
N GLY A 183 18.93 8.47 -22.08
CA GLY A 183 19.46 9.80 -21.74
C GLY A 183 19.85 9.92 -20.27
N ALA A 184 19.21 9.18 -19.37
CA ALA A 184 19.48 9.29 -17.94
C ALA A 184 20.88 8.74 -17.57
N GLU A 185 21.42 7.83 -18.38
CA GLU A 185 22.78 7.31 -18.25
C GLU A 185 23.88 8.34 -18.54
N HIS A 186 23.52 9.46 -19.16
CA HIS A 186 24.43 10.56 -19.50
C HIS A 186 24.36 11.74 -18.52
N LEU A 187 23.54 11.63 -17.47
CA LEU A 187 23.44 12.65 -16.42
C LEU A 187 24.71 12.69 -15.58
N LEU A 188 24.94 13.83 -14.92
CA LEU A 188 26.17 14.11 -14.17
C LEU A 188 26.12 13.64 -12.71
N GLY A 189 24.97 13.14 -12.24
CA GLY A 189 24.72 12.83 -10.83
C GLY A 189 24.39 14.09 -10.01
N SER A 190 24.46 13.98 -8.68
CA SER A 190 24.34 15.12 -7.74
C SER A 190 23.17 16.08 -7.97
N GLY A 191 22.00 15.54 -8.34
CA GLY A 191 20.77 16.30 -8.57
C GLY A 191 20.45 16.60 -10.03
N ASP A 192 21.33 16.28 -10.98
CA ASP A 192 21.03 16.34 -12.41
C ASP A 192 19.98 15.27 -12.77
N MET A 193 18.89 15.68 -13.43
CA MET A 193 17.75 14.81 -13.71
C MET A 193 17.10 15.10 -15.07
N LEU A 194 16.42 14.09 -15.61
CA LEU A 194 15.49 14.21 -16.71
C LEU A 194 14.06 14.10 -16.18
N PHE A 195 13.24 15.07 -16.55
CA PHE A 195 11.82 15.12 -16.24
C PHE A 195 11.01 14.84 -17.51
N LEU A 196 10.07 13.90 -17.41
CA LEU A 196 9.08 13.60 -18.43
C LEU A 196 7.71 14.15 -17.96
N PRO A 197 7.25 15.27 -18.54
CA PRO A 197 5.93 15.82 -18.23
C PRO A 197 4.80 14.90 -18.74
N PRO A 198 3.62 14.96 -18.10
CA PRO A 198 2.49 14.13 -18.53
C PRO A 198 2.02 14.51 -19.94
N GLY A 199 1.70 13.51 -20.76
CA GLY A 199 1.11 13.71 -22.09
C GLY A 199 2.07 14.22 -23.16
N THR A 200 3.37 14.29 -22.88
CA THR A 200 4.40 14.70 -23.84
C THR A 200 5.53 13.68 -23.91
N ALA A 201 6.21 13.60 -25.05
CA ALA A 201 7.45 12.82 -25.19
C ALA A 201 8.72 13.67 -24.96
N GLY A 202 8.57 14.97 -24.71
CA GLY A 202 9.67 15.91 -24.60
C GLY A 202 10.32 15.84 -23.21
N LEU A 203 11.51 15.26 -23.14
CA LEU A 203 12.31 15.27 -21.92
C LEU A 203 12.86 16.67 -21.62
N GLN A 204 12.77 17.07 -20.36
CA GLN A 204 13.34 18.30 -19.84
C GLN A 204 14.50 17.95 -18.92
N ARG A 205 15.71 18.43 -19.22
CA ARG A 205 16.84 18.32 -18.28
C ARG A 205 16.72 19.41 -17.23
N ILE A 206 16.78 19.02 -15.97
CA ILE A 206 16.62 19.92 -14.82
C ILE A 206 17.76 19.65 -13.84
N HIS A 207 18.32 20.71 -13.26
CA HIS A 207 19.24 20.61 -12.14
C HIS A 207 18.44 20.74 -10.84
N GLY A 208 18.38 19.66 -10.08
CA GLY A 208 17.61 19.57 -8.84
C GLY A 208 18.12 20.53 -7.77
N ALA A 209 17.19 21.17 -7.07
CA ALA A 209 17.53 22.00 -5.91
C ALA A 209 18.11 21.12 -4.79
N TYR A 210 19.32 21.46 -4.35
CA TYR A 210 19.94 20.84 -3.19
C TYR A 210 19.29 21.33 -1.91
N VAL A 211 18.98 20.40 -1.01
CA VAL A 211 18.54 20.70 0.36
C VAL A 211 19.34 19.80 1.27
N SER A 212 20.14 20.40 2.15
CA SER A 212 20.97 19.66 3.11
C SER A 212 20.12 19.00 4.19
N GLU A 213 20.64 17.95 4.82
CA GLU A 213 19.98 17.31 5.95
C GLU A 213 19.78 18.30 7.12
N GLY A 214 20.74 19.21 7.33
CA GLY A 214 20.63 20.26 8.33
C GLY A 214 19.47 21.24 8.06
N GLU A 215 19.20 21.57 6.79
CA GLU A 215 18.02 22.35 6.42
C GLU A 215 16.72 21.60 6.66
N VAL A 216 16.66 20.31 6.31
CA VAL A 216 15.48 19.47 6.55
C VAL A 216 15.17 19.41 8.05
N ARG A 217 16.17 19.17 8.90
CA ARG A 217 15.99 19.12 10.37
C ARG A 217 15.44 20.43 10.92
N ARG A 218 15.98 21.59 10.48
CA ARG A 218 15.47 22.91 10.92
C ARG A 218 13.99 23.10 10.57
N VAL A 219 13.57 22.68 9.36
CA VAL A 219 12.16 22.75 8.94
C VAL A 219 11.30 21.83 9.80
N VAL A 220 11.73 20.58 10.02
CA VAL A 220 11.02 19.60 10.84
C VAL A 220 10.86 20.10 12.29
N ASP A 221 11.93 20.62 12.90
CA ASP A 221 11.92 21.11 14.28
C ASP A 221 10.99 22.31 14.43
N PHE A 222 11.00 23.24 13.47
CA PHE A 222 10.08 24.37 13.44
C PHE A 222 8.61 23.89 13.39
N LEU A 223 8.29 22.90 12.56
CA LEU A 223 6.92 22.37 12.46
C LEU A 223 6.47 21.64 13.74
N LYS A 224 7.37 20.89 14.38
CA LYS A 224 7.09 20.17 15.64
C LYS A 224 6.78 21.11 16.81
N GLN A 225 7.35 22.32 16.80
CA GLN A 225 7.05 23.34 17.80
C GLN A 225 5.63 23.91 17.65
N GLN A 226 5.05 23.85 16.45
CA GLN A 226 3.72 24.39 16.18
C GLN A 226 2.59 23.44 16.59
N ALA A 227 2.74 22.15 16.30
CA ALA A 227 1.70 21.16 16.60
C ALA A 227 2.25 19.73 16.65
N ARG A 228 1.56 18.88 17.41
CA ARG A 228 1.78 17.43 17.41
C ARG A 228 0.99 16.76 16.27
N PRO A 229 1.46 15.63 15.73
CA PRO A 229 0.71 14.85 14.76
C PRO A 229 -0.55 14.27 15.39
N ARG A 230 -1.65 14.33 14.64
CA ARG A 230 -2.87 13.58 14.94
C ARG A 230 -2.88 12.35 14.03
N TYR A 231 -2.36 11.24 14.55
CA TYR A 231 -2.33 9.99 13.81
C TYR A 231 -3.72 9.37 13.70
N ASP A 232 -4.00 8.80 12.53
CA ASP A 232 -5.19 8.01 12.26
C ASP A 232 -4.89 6.54 12.56
N PRO A 233 -5.52 5.95 13.60
CA PRO A 233 -5.27 4.57 13.99
C PRO A 233 -5.74 3.55 12.94
N THR A 234 -6.61 3.95 12.02
CA THR A 234 -7.18 3.05 11.00
C THR A 234 -6.20 2.74 9.85
N VAL A 235 -5.11 3.51 9.71
CA VAL A 235 -4.14 3.36 8.60
C VAL A 235 -3.52 1.96 8.54
N LEU A 236 -3.26 1.35 9.70
CA LEU A 236 -2.71 -0.01 9.79
C LEU A 236 -3.75 -1.05 10.24
N GLN A 237 -5.02 -0.67 10.33
CA GLN A 237 -6.08 -1.65 10.54
C GLN A 237 -6.38 -2.31 9.20
N ALA A 238 -6.02 -3.58 9.09
CA ALA A 238 -6.52 -4.41 8.01
C ALA A 238 -8.05 -4.50 8.14
N PRO A 239 -8.82 -4.43 7.04
CA PRO A 239 -10.22 -4.80 7.10
C PRO A 239 -10.26 -6.27 7.53
N SER A 240 -11.01 -6.56 8.59
CA SER A 240 -11.17 -7.89 9.17
C SER A 240 -11.95 -8.86 8.28
N SER A 241 -12.21 -8.51 7.01
CA SER A 241 -12.99 -9.32 6.07
C SER A 241 -12.13 -9.97 4.98
N ASP A 242 -11.26 -9.20 4.33
CA ASP A 242 -10.71 -9.66 3.03
C ASP A 242 -9.54 -10.64 3.18
N LEU A 243 -8.77 -10.53 4.27
CA LEU A 243 -7.68 -11.47 4.57
C LEU A 243 -8.19 -12.77 5.20
N GLU A 244 -9.29 -12.70 5.95
CA GLU A 244 -9.89 -13.89 6.57
C GLU A 244 -10.69 -14.69 5.53
N GLU A 245 -11.40 -14.04 4.60
CA GLU A 245 -12.14 -14.72 3.53
C GLU A 245 -11.20 -15.38 2.49
N ASP A 246 -10.11 -14.72 2.08
CA ASP A 246 -9.11 -15.34 1.19
C ASP A 246 -8.35 -16.47 1.92
N GLU A 247 -7.99 -16.29 3.21
CA GLU A 247 -7.37 -17.36 3.99
C GLU A 247 -8.32 -18.53 4.24
N GLU A 248 -9.61 -18.29 4.50
CA GLU A 248 -10.64 -19.32 4.68
C GLU A 248 -10.94 -20.05 3.38
N ALA A 249 -11.10 -19.35 2.26
CA ALA A 249 -11.32 -19.96 0.95
C ALA A 249 -10.12 -20.84 0.55
N GLU A 250 -8.90 -20.34 0.73
CA GLU A 250 -7.69 -21.11 0.44
C GLU A 250 -7.49 -22.26 1.46
N LEU A 251 -7.88 -22.07 2.73
CA LEU A 251 -7.91 -23.13 3.73
C LEU A 251 -8.90 -24.23 3.35
N ASP A 252 -10.10 -23.87 2.88
CA ASP A 252 -11.13 -24.82 2.48
C ASP A 252 -10.71 -25.63 1.24
N GLU A 253 -10.10 -25.00 0.24
CA GLU A 253 -9.52 -25.73 -0.91
C GLU A 253 -8.45 -26.73 -0.46
N LYS A 254 -7.49 -26.28 0.35
CA LYS A 254 -6.42 -27.16 0.87
C LYS A 254 -6.91 -28.18 1.88
N TYR A 255 -8.01 -27.91 2.57
CA TYR A 255 -8.65 -28.84 3.49
C TYR A 255 -9.22 -30.03 2.72
N GLN A 256 -9.94 -29.79 1.62
CA GLN A 256 -10.47 -30.87 0.78
C GLN A 256 -9.35 -31.74 0.18
N GLU A 257 -8.28 -31.11 -0.33
CA GLU A 257 -7.08 -31.83 -0.80
C GLU A 257 -6.44 -32.66 0.32
N ALA A 258 -6.35 -32.11 1.53
CA ALA A 258 -5.80 -32.79 2.69
C ALA A 258 -6.64 -34.00 3.11
N VAL A 259 -7.98 -33.89 3.11
CA VAL A 259 -8.90 -34.99 3.45
C VAL A 259 -8.75 -36.13 2.44
N ALA A 260 -8.70 -35.80 1.14
CA ALA A 260 -8.48 -36.78 0.09
C ALA A 260 -7.12 -37.49 0.26
N LEU A 261 -6.07 -36.73 0.59
CA LEU A 261 -4.74 -37.26 0.87
C LEU A 261 -4.73 -38.17 2.10
N ALA A 262 -5.38 -37.76 3.20
CA ALA A 262 -5.49 -38.55 4.43
C ALA A 262 -6.20 -39.88 4.15
N ARG A 263 -7.34 -39.86 3.45
CA ARG A 263 -8.06 -41.07 3.04
C ARG A 263 -7.19 -42.03 2.23
N ARG A 264 -6.35 -41.50 1.32
CA ARG A 264 -5.44 -42.31 0.51
C ARG A 264 -4.31 -42.93 1.33
N LEU A 265 -3.71 -42.16 2.24
CA LEU A 265 -2.53 -42.60 3.00
C LEU A 265 -2.87 -43.44 4.23
N ARG A 266 -4.13 -43.43 4.69
CA ARG A 266 -4.66 -44.09 5.91
C ARG A 266 -4.01 -43.66 7.24
N GLN A 267 -2.86 -43.00 7.17
CA GLN A 267 -2.18 -42.36 8.27
C GLN A 267 -1.64 -41.01 7.83
N VAL A 268 -1.75 -40.00 8.69
CA VAL A 268 -1.35 -38.63 8.35
C VAL A 268 -0.68 -37.93 9.53
N SER A 269 0.32 -37.11 9.23
CA SER A 269 0.98 -36.23 10.20
C SER A 269 1.00 -34.80 9.67
N ILE A 270 1.18 -33.83 10.58
CA ILE A 270 1.32 -32.40 10.22
C ILE A 270 2.43 -32.22 9.17
N SER A 271 3.58 -32.86 9.36
CA SER A 271 4.71 -32.83 8.43
C SER A 271 4.40 -33.48 7.07
N SER A 272 3.57 -34.53 7.05
CA SER A 272 3.15 -35.17 5.80
C SER A 272 2.24 -34.24 4.98
N ILE A 273 1.24 -33.61 5.61
CA ILE A 273 0.38 -32.61 4.96
C ILE A 273 1.20 -31.43 4.46
N GLN A 274 2.10 -30.92 5.30
CA GLN A 274 3.00 -29.81 4.97
C GLN A 274 3.79 -30.06 3.68
N ARG A 275 4.39 -31.26 3.54
CA ARG A 275 5.21 -31.62 2.39
C ARG A 275 4.39 -31.84 1.11
N HIS A 276 3.23 -32.49 1.21
CA HIS A 276 2.42 -32.83 0.05
C HIS A 276 1.63 -31.64 -0.51
N LEU A 277 1.11 -30.78 0.37
CA LEU A 277 0.35 -29.59 -0.03
C LEU A 277 1.21 -28.33 -0.15
N ARG A 278 2.51 -28.41 0.17
CA ARG A 278 3.46 -27.29 0.14
C ARG A 278 3.00 -26.08 0.96
N ILE A 279 2.36 -26.33 2.11
CA ILE A 279 1.87 -25.32 3.04
C ILE A 279 2.79 -25.18 4.26
N GLY A 280 2.65 -24.11 5.05
CA GLY A 280 3.39 -23.91 6.29
C GLY A 280 2.93 -24.79 7.45
N TYR A 281 3.77 -24.97 8.47
CA TYR A 281 3.51 -25.84 9.63
C TYR A 281 2.20 -25.48 10.37
N ASN A 282 1.97 -24.20 10.67
CA ASN A 282 0.76 -23.75 11.38
C ASN A 282 -0.52 -23.99 10.60
N ARG A 283 -0.47 -23.98 9.26
CA ARG A 283 -1.63 -24.28 8.40
C ARG A 283 -1.88 -25.78 8.36
N ALA A 284 -0.82 -26.58 8.24
CA ALA A 284 -0.93 -28.03 8.33
C ALA A 284 -1.44 -28.52 9.71
N ALA A 285 -1.06 -27.85 10.80
CA ALA A 285 -1.57 -28.14 12.14
C ALA A 285 -3.08 -27.88 12.25
N ARG A 286 -3.54 -26.68 11.83
CA ARG A 286 -4.97 -26.32 11.81
C ARG A 286 -5.82 -27.29 10.98
N ILE A 287 -5.32 -27.72 9.81
CA ILE A 287 -6.00 -28.71 8.97
C ILE A 287 -6.16 -30.05 9.70
N ILE A 288 -5.13 -30.52 10.40
CA ILE A 288 -5.17 -31.78 11.16
C ILE A 288 -6.09 -31.67 12.39
N GLU A 289 -6.08 -30.54 13.09
CA GLU A 289 -6.99 -30.27 14.22
C GLU A 289 -8.44 -30.23 13.78
N ARG A 290 -8.74 -29.61 12.63
CA ARG A 290 -10.08 -29.62 12.04
C ARG A 290 -10.51 -31.04 11.66
N MET A 291 -9.63 -31.82 11.03
CA MET A 291 -9.91 -33.23 10.73
C MET A 291 -10.17 -34.06 12.00
N GLU A 292 -9.49 -33.76 13.10
CA GLU A 292 -9.71 -34.45 14.39
C GLU A 292 -11.09 -34.09 14.96
N ALA A 293 -11.43 -32.80 14.95
CA ALA A 293 -12.73 -32.31 15.40
C ALA A 293 -13.90 -32.86 14.56
N GLU A 294 -13.70 -33.02 13.25
CA GLU A 294 -14.67 -33.62 12.33
C GLU A 294 -14.66 -35.17 12.35
N GLY A 295 -13.82 -35.79 13.19
CA GLY A 295 -13.74 -37.25 13.31
C GLY A 295 -13.13 -37.96 12.09
N ILE A 296 -12.40 -37.23 11.25
CA ILE A 296 -11.69 -37.76 10.07
C ILE A 296 -10.40 -38.45 10.48
N VAL A 297 -9.69 -37.90 11.47
CA VAL A 297 -8.47 -38.49 12.03
C VAL A 297 -8.61 -38.72 13.53
N GLY A 298 -7.92 -39.73 14.04
CA GLY A 298 -7.88 -40.03 15.47
C GLY A 298 -7.09 -39.01 16.29
N PRO A 299 -7.21 -39.11 17.62
CA PRO A 299 -6.53 -38.20 18.54
C PRO A 299 -5.01 -38.28 18.42
N ALA A 300 -4.33 -37.23 18.84
CA ALA A 300 -2.87 -37.18 18.84
C ALA A 300 -2.27 -38.27 19.76
N ASP A 301 -1.48 -39.19 19.19
CA ASP A 301 -0.62 -40.12 19.94
C ASP A 301 0.86 -39.69 19.81
N GLY A 302 1.23 -38.62 20.52
CA GLY A 302 2.60 -38.10 20.54
C GLY A 302 3.11 -37.67 19.15
N SER A 303 4.30 -38.15 18.77
CA SER A 303 4.94 -37.83 17.48
C SER A 303 4.55 -38.78 16.34
N LYS A 304 3.63 -39.73 16.57
CA LYS A 304 3.26 -40.72 15.56
C LYS A 304 2.24 -40.17 14.56
N PRO A 305 2.21 -40.70 13.33
CA PRO A 305 1.13 -40.41 12.38
C PRO A 305 -0.23 -40.80 12.96
N ARG A 306 -1.23 -39.92 12.80
CA ARG A 306 -2.59 -40.14 13.25
C ARG A 306 -3.31 -41.09 12.30
N GLU A 307 -4.10 -41.99 12.86
CA GLU A 307 -4.93 -42.93 12.10
C GLU A 307 -6.14 -42.21 11.49
N VAL A 308 -6.50 -42.57 10.25
CA VAL A 308 -7.64 -41.97 9.54
C VAL A 308 -8.86 -42.85 9.76
N LEU A 309 -9.92 -42.27 10.34
CA LEU A 309 -11.08 -42.99 10.87
C LEU A 309 -12.22 -43.18 9.85
N VAL A 310 -12.21 -42.43 8.73
CA VAL A 310 -13.29 -42.47 7.74
C VAL A 310 -12.94 -43.42 6.61
N ARG A 311 -13.76 -44.46 6.42
CA ARG A 311 -13.67 -45.40 5.29
C ARG A 311 -14.25 -44.77 4.02
N SER A 312 -13.68 -45.12 2.86
CA SER A 312 -14.24 -44.78 1.55
C SER A 312 -15.71 -45.21 1.50
N VAL A 313 -16.62 -44.25 1.33
CA VAL A 313 -17.94 -44.57 0.79
C VAL A 313 -17.70 -44.89 -0.69
N GLU A 314 -17.79 -46.17 -1.03
CA GLU A 314 -17.83 -46.61 -2.43
C GLU A 314 -19.22 -46.30 -3.00
N SER A 315 -19.21 -45.62 -4.16
CA SER A 315 -20.32 -45.31 -5.08
C SER A 315 -21.29 -44.21 -4.67
#